data_AF-A0A6A5C089-F1
#
_entry.id   AF-A0A6A5C089-F1
#
_cell.length_a   1.000
_cell.length_b   1.000
_cell.length_c   1.000
_cell.angle_alpha   90.00
_cell.angle_beta   90.00
_cell.angle_gamma   90.00
#
_symmetry.space_group_name_H-M   'P 1'
#
loop_
_entity.id
_entity.type
_entity.pdbx_description
1 polymer ?
#
loop_
_entity_poly.entity_id
_entity_poly.type
_entity_poly.pdbx_seq_one_letter_code
_entity_poly.pdbx_strand_id
1 'polypeptide(L)'
;MPGTKATTGKSWEDKFDAVALNSIYTETFKKEQHNYKLKEEYTTHPGRIDVVTDKPNKRGKHFLDKDQALIESIISRLTPEQVEKFEQTVGEPVNTLLSKSQKPTTPEKEEMLRTAREQDRLFLETRENLSKKPTERFSKPQTSAQTVGWFHQQDTSLRTTHSHKPKKSCEETLFANHLVQFKANIRETSKGSAPQKK
;
A
#
# COMPACT_ATOMS: atom_id res chain seq x y z
N MET A 1 36.77 16.74 36.35
CA MET A 1 35.70 15.87 35.82
C MET A 1 34.46 16.72 35.56
N PRO A 2 34.20 17.19 34.32
CA PRO A 2 32.99 17.95 34.01
C PRO A 2 31.80 17.01 33.79
N GLY A 3 30.73 17.20 34.57
CA GLY A 3 29.50 16.41 34.49
C GLY A 3 28.63 16.78 33.28
N THR A 4 28.13 15.77 32.58
CA THR A 4 27.21 15.90 31.45
C THR A 4 25.78 16.14 31.94
N LYS A 5 25.19 17.28 31.56
CA LYS A 5 23.78 17.61 31.84
C LYS A 5 22.88 16.88 30.84
N ALA A 6 21.96 16.08 31.34
CA ALA A 6 20.96 15.39 30.52
C ALA A 6 20.00 16.40 29.87
N THR A 7 19.95 16.42 28.54
CA THR A 7 18.96 17.17 27.77
C THR A 7 17.65 16.40 27.74
N THR A 8 16.65 16.85 28.49
CA THR A 8 15.27 16.38 28.38
C THR A 8 14.70 16.77 27.02
N GLY A 9 14.46 15.78 26.16
CA GLY A 9 13.84 16.01 24.84
C GLY A 9 12.40 16.48 25.01
N LYS A 10 12.13 17.75 24.65
CA LYS A 10 10.79 18.32 24.54
C LYS A 10 9.94 17.52 23.54
N SER A 11 8.68 17.23 23.90
CA SER A 11 7.77 16.49 23.03
C SER A 11 7.51 17.28 21.75
N TRP A 12 7.00 16.62 20.70
CA TRP A 12 6.60 17.31 19.47
C TRP A 12 5.57 18.42 19.73
N GLU A 13 4.66 18.21 20.70
CA GLU A 13 3.70 19.23 21.10
C GLU A 13 4.38 20.44 21.77
N ASP A 14 5.49 20.25 22.48
CA ASP A 14 6.27 21.34 23.09
C ASP A 14 7.11 22.15 22.07
N LYS A 15 7.25 21.64 20.83
CA LYS A 15 8.05 22.30 19.78
C LYS A 15 7.26 23.32 18.99
N PHE A 16 5.94 23.20 18.95
CA PHE A 16 5.08 24.08 18.16
C PHE A 16 4.04 24.74 19.05
N ASP A 17 3.95 26.06 18.93
CA ASP A 17 2.83 26.80 19.51
C ASP A 17 1.50 26.26 18.94
N ALA A 18 0.47 26.22 19.78
CA ALA A 18 -0.86 25.76 19.40
C ALA A 18 -1.41 26.54 18.18
N VAL A 19 -1.05 27.83 18.07
CA VAL A 19 -1.39 28.67 16.92
C VAL A 19 -0.71 28.17 15.64
N ALA A 20 0.56 27.78 15.71
CA ALA A 20 1.31 27.26 14.56
C ALA A 20 0.75 25.91 14.09
N LEU A 21 0.38 25.02 15.02
CA LEU A 21 -0.27 23.74 14.68
C LEU A 21 -1.61 23.96 13.98
N ASN A 22 -2.45 24.86 14.49
CA ASN A 22 -3.72 25.20 13.86
C ASN A 22 -3.52 25.73 12.43
N SER A 23 -2.49 26.56 12.21
CA SER A 23 -2.16 27.06 10.87
C SER A 23 -1.82 25.93 9.90
N ILE A 24 -0.96 24.99 10.32
CA ILE A 24 -0.58 23.81 9.51
C ILE A 24 -1.82 23.00 9.15
N TYR A 25 -2.68 22.70 10.12
CA TYR A 25 -3.92 21.95 9.88
C TYR A 25 -4.85 22.67 8.90
N THR A 26 -4.98 23.99 9.00
CA THR A 26 -5.83 24.73 8.05
C THR A 26 -5.28 24.67 6.62
N GLU A 27 -3.95 24.70 6.47
CA GLU A 27 -3.30 24.63 5.16
C GLU A 27 -3.42 23.23 4.54
N THR A 28 -3.22 22.17 5.32
CA THR A 28 -3.39 20.79 4.84
C THR A 28 -4.83 20.55 4.42
N PHE A 29 -5.80 20.99 5.22
CA PHE A 29 -7.21 20.83 4.89
C PHE A 29 -7.62 21.61 3.63
N LYS A 30 -7.09 22.83 3.45
CA LYS A 30 -7.29 23.62 2.21
C LYS A 30 -6.69 22.92 0.98
N LYS A 31 -5.50 22.32 1.12
CA LYS A 31 -4.83 21.57 0.04
C LYS A 31 -5.60 20.31 -0.35
N GLU A 32 -6.12 19.58 0.63
CA GLU A 32 -6.97 18.42 0.37
C GLU A 32 -8.27 18.83 -0.34
N GLN A 33 -8.99 19.83 0.19
CA GLN A 33 -10.23 20.32 -0.43
C GLN A 33 -10.01 20.88 -1.85
N HIS A 34 -8.84 21.46 -2.14
CA HIS A 34 -8.53 21.94 -3.48
C HIS A 34 -8.47 20.81 -4.52
N ASN A 35 -7.99 19.63 -4.13
CA ASN A 35 -7.86 18.48 -5.01
C ASN A 35 -9.18 17.69 -5.15
N TYR A 36 -10.08 17.79 -4.17
CA TYR A 36 -11.42 17.19 -4.22
C TYR A 36 -12.46 18.11 -4.90
N LYS A 37 -12.13 18.70 -6.05
CA LYS A 37 -13.15 19.37 -6.86
C LYS A 37 -13.90 18.33 -7.68
N LEU A 38 -15.20 18.21 -7.44
CA LEU A 38 -16.10 17.50 -8.34
C LEU A 38 -16.00 18.18 -9.71
N LYS A 39 -15.60 17.43 -10.75
CA LYS A 39 -15.64 17.96 -12.12
C LYS A 39 -17.10 18.09 -12.52
N GLU A 40 -17.63 19.30 -12.41
CA GLU A 40 -19.01 19.65 -12.84
C GLU A 40 -19.09 19.96 -14.35
N GLU A 41 -17.93 20.19 -14.98
CA GLU A 41 -17.82 20.36 -16.42
C GLU A 41 -17.86 19.00 -17.12
N TYR A 42 -19.07 18.59 -17.52
CA TYR A 42 -19.26 17.48 -18.44
C TYR A 42 -19.44 18.04 -19.86
N THR A 43 -18.50 17.71 -20.75
CA THR A 43 -18.65 18.02 -22.17
C THR A 43 -19.34 16.87 -22.88
N THR A 44 -20.43 17.16 -23.59
CA THR A 44 -21.12 16.22 -24.50
C THR A 44 -20.46 16.14 -25.87
N HIS A 45 -19.31 16.82 -26.09
CA HIS A 45 -18.61 16.73 -27.36
C HIS A 45 -17.97 15.35 -27.56
N PRO A 46 -18.31 14.63 -28.65
CA PRO A 46 -17.87 13.25 -28.87
C PRO A 46 -16.35 13.09 -29.06
N GLY A 47 -15.63 14.19 -29.37
CA GLY A 47 -14.17 14.20 -29.52
C GLY A 47 -13.38 14.57 -28.26
N ARG A 48 -14.05 14.97 -27.17
CA ARG A 48 -13.41 15.33 -25.88
C ARG A 48 -14.14 14.69 -24.70
N ILE A 49 -14.69 13.51 -24.89
CA ILE A 49 -15.15 12.68 -23.78
C ILE A 49 -13.90 12.23 -23.04
N ASP A 50 -13.41 13.07 -22.12
CA ASP A 50 -12.43 12.69 -21.13
C ASP A 50 -13.06 11.56 -20.30
N VAL A 51 -12.76 10.34 -20.75
CA VAL A 51 -12.86 9.10 -20.00
C VAL A 51 -14.21 8.92 -19.31
N VAL A 52 -15.23 8.57 -20.10
CA VAL A 52 -16.20 7.60 -19.60
C VAL A 52 -15.36 6.38 -19.24
N THR A 53 -15.04 6.22 -17.96
CA THR A 53 -14.34 5.05 -17.47
C THR A 53 -15.15 3.86 -17.96
N ASP A 54 -14.50 2.98 -18.71
CA ASP A 54 -15.14 1.80 -19.23
C ASP A 54 -15.85 1.04 -18.10
N LYS A 55 -16.95 0.35 -18.43
CA LYS A 55 -17.66 -0.48 -17.44
C LYS A 55 -16.64 -1.30 -16.65
N PRO A 56 -16.77 -1.48 -15.32
CA PRO A 56 -15.79 -2.23 -14.52
C PRO A 56 -15.57 -3.68 -15.01
N ASN A 57 -16.46 -4.17 -15.87
CA ASN A 57 -16.40 -5.48 -16.52
C ASN A 57 -15.79 -5.47 -17.93
N LYS A 58 -15.44 -4.31 -18.52
CA LYS A 58 -14.52 -4.23 -19.67
C LYS A 58 -13.10 -4.49 -19.16
N ARG A 59 -12.91 -5.71 -18.65
CA ARG A 59 -11.61 -6.24 -18.25
C ARG A 59 -10.83 -6.42 -19.55
N GLY A 60 -9.81 -5.58 -19.74
CA GLY A 60 -8.97 -5.62 -20.94
C GLY A 60 -8.26 -6.96 -21.13
N LYS A 61 -7.59 -7.12 -22.28
CA LYS A 61 -6.89 -8.34 -22.69
C LYS A 61 -5.91 -8.89 -21.64
N HIS A 62 -5.35 -8.03 -20.79
CA HIS A 62 -4.44 -8.39 -19.70
C HIS A 62 -5.02 -9.29 -18.61
N PHE A 63 -6.35 -9.44 -18.52
CA PHE A 63 -6.96 -10.40 -17.59
C PHE A 63 -6.87 -11.84 -18.13
N LEU A 64 -6.96 -12.03 -19.45
CA LEU A 64 -6.83 -13.35 -20.09
C LEU A 64 -5.45 -13.98 -19.83
N ASP A 65 -4.39 -13.17 -19.78
CA ASP A 65 -3.04 -13.67 -19.49
C ASP A 65 -2.93 -14.25 -18.07
N LYS A 66 -3.65 -13.66 -17.10
CA LYS A 66 -3.67 -14.13 -15.71
C LYS A 66 -4.52 -15.38 -15.55
N ASP A 67 -5.66 -15.43 -16.24
CA ASP A 67 -6.51 -16.62 -16.28
C ASP A 67 -5.77 -17.78 -16.96
N GLN A 68 -4.96 -17.50 -17.98
CA GLN A 68 -4.17 -18.51 -18.67
C GLN A 68 -3.07 -19.10 -17.77
N ALA A 69 -2.32 -18.25 -17.06
CA ALA A 69 -1.35 -18.72 -16.07
C ALA A 69 -2.01 -19.53 -14.94
N LEU A 70 -3.22 -19.15 -14.53
CA LEU A 70 -4.01 -19.90 -13.55
C LEU A 70 -4.42 -21.26 -14.10
N ILE A 71 -4.93 -21.33 -15.33
CA ILE A 71 -5.31 -22.57 -16.01
C ILE A 71 -4.09 -23.50 -16.14
N GLU A 72 -2.94 -22.99 -16.56
CA GLU A 72 -1.70 -23.75 -16.65
C GLU A 72 -1.28 -24.32 -15.27
N SER A 73 -1.40 -23.52 -14.21
CA SER A 73 -1.09 -23.97 -12.85
C SER A 73 -2.05 -25.02 -12.30
N ILE A 74 -3.30 -25.03 -12.75
CA ILE A 74 -4.30 -26.02 -12.38
C ILE A 74 -4.01 -27.32 -13.12
N ILE A 75 -3.76 -27.23 -14.43
CA ILE A 75 -3.40 -28.38 -15.29
C ILE A 75 -2.14 -29.07 -14.75
N SER A 76 -1.11 -28.31 -14.34
CA SER A 76 0.12 -28.90 -13.79
C SER A 76 -0.07 -29.63 -12.45
N ARG A 77 -1.17 -29.41 -11.75
CA ARG A 77 -1.49 -30.04 -10.45
C ARG A 77 -2.41 -31.26 -10.57
N LEU A 78 -3.01 -31.47 -11.74
CA LEU A 78 -3.91 -32.60 -12.00
C LEU A 78 -3.10 -33.89 -12.23
N THR A 79 -3.63 -35.02 -11.76
CA THR A 79 -3.05 -36.33 -12.08
C THR A 79 -3.36 -36.73 -13.51
N PRO A 80 -2.53 -37.57 -14.16
CA PRO A 80 -2.77 -37.99 -15.55
C PRO A 80 -4.15 -38.64 -15.76
N GLU A 81 -4.68 -39.35 -14.76
CA GLU A 81 -6.02 -39.94 -14.80
C GLU A 81 -7.14 -38.88 -14.82
N GLN A 82 -6.94 -37.75 -14.12
CA GLN A 82 -7.89 -36.64 -14.13
C GLN A 82 -7.87 -35.88 -15.45
N VAL A 83 -6.68 -35.78 -16.08
CA VAL A 83 -6.52 -35.18 -17.41
C VAL A 83 -7.20 -36.04 -18.46
N GLU A 84 -7.01 -37.36 -18.43
CA GLU A 84 -7.65 -38.28 -19.39
C GLU A 84 -9.19 -38.26 -19.28
N LYS A 85 -9.72 -38.24 -18.05
CA LYS A 85 -11.16 -38.11 -17.81
C LYS A 85 -11.73 -36.79 -18.33
N PHE A 86 -10.94 -35.71 -18.24
CA PHE A 86 -11.29 -34.40 -18.78
C PHE A 86 -11.27 -34.39 -20.32
N GLU A 87 -10.25 -34.99 -20.93
CA GLU A 87 -10.16 -35.14 -22.40
C GLU A 87 -11.31 -35.98 -22.96
N GLN A 88 -11.73 -37.04 -22.25
CA GLN A 88 -12.89 -37.84 -22.61
C GLN A 88 -14.23 -37.07 -22.53
N THR A 89 -14.32 -36.05 -21.67
CA THR A 89 -15.55 -35.23 -21.54
C THR A 89 -15.58 -34.05 -22.52
N VAL A 90 -14.43 -33.48 -22.88
CA VAL A 90 -14.33 -32.29 -23.75
C VAL A 90 -14.12 -32.66 -25.22
N GLY A 91 -13.59 -33.84 -25.53
CA GLY A 91 -13.45 -34.35 -26.90
C GLY A 91 -12.35 -33.69 -27.73
N GLU A 92 -11.59 -32.74 -27.17
CA GLU A 92 -10.38 -32.16 -27.76
C GLU A 92 -9.18 -32.41 -26.84
N PRO A 93 -7.99 -32.77 -27.37
CA PRO A 93 -6.80 -32.92 -26.54
C PRO A 93 -6.39 -31.57 -25.95
N VAL A 94 -5.95 -31.55 -24.68
CA VAL A 94 -5.64 -30.31 -23.95
C VAL A 94 -4.54 -29.50 -24.66
N ASN A 95 -3.62 -30.18 -25.34
CA ASN A 95 -2.53 -29.58 -26.11
C ASN A 95 -2.99 -28.72 -27.30
N THR A 96 -4.17 -28.98 -27.86
CA THR A 96 -4.74 -28.18 -28.97
C THR A 96 -5.39 -26.87 -28.51
N LEU A 97 -5.73 -26.75 -27.22
CA LEU A 97 -6.28 -25.52 -26.66
C LEU A 97 -5.19 -24.48 -26.36
N LEU A 98 -3.98 -24.93 -26.03
CA LEU A 98 -2.81 -24.06 -25.80
C LEU A 98 -2.23 -23.49 -27.11
N SER A 99 -2.29 -24.25 -28.21
CA SER A 99 -1.64 -23.87 -29.48
C SER A 99 -2.44 -22.87 -30.32
N LYS A 100 -3.76 -22.77 -30.16
CA LYS A 100 -4.63 -21.81 -30.91
C LYS A 100 -4.35 -20.32 -30.56
N SER A 101 -3.63 -20.02 -29.48
CA SER A 101 -3.30 -18.65 -29.05
C SER A 101 -1.95 -18.12 -29.55
N GLN A 102 -1.09 -18.94 -30.15
CA GLN A 102 0.18 -18.46 -30.71
C GLN A 102 -0.04 -17.91 -32.14
N LYS A 103 -0.57 -16.68 -32.24
CA LYS A 103 -0.42 -15.92 -33.49
C LYS A 103 1.06 -15.62 -33.71
N PRO A 104 1.57 -15.70 -34.96
CA PRO A 104 2.94 -15.32 -35.28
C PRO A 104 3.15 -13.86 -34.87
N THR A 105 3.96 -13.63 -33.85
CA THR A 105 4.36 -12.31 -33.39
C THR A 105 5.32 -11.72 -34.41
N THR A 106 4.92 -10.60 -35.01
CA THR A 106 5.78 -9.72 -35.79
C THR A 106 7.02 -9.36 -34.94
N PRO A 107 8.24 -9.28 -35.51
CA PRO A 107 9.48 -9.06 -34.75
C PRO A 107 9.42 -7.85 -33.80
N GLU A 108 8.73 -6.77 -34.20
CA GLU A 108 8.51 -5.59 -33.35
C GLU A 108 7.71 -5.89 -32.06
N LYS A 109 6.74 -6.80 -32.12
CA LYS A 109 5.96 -7.19 -30.93
C LYS A 109 6.78 -8.06 -29.98
N GLU A 110 7.69 -8.86 -30.51
CA GLU A 110 8.59 -9.66 -29.69
C GLU A 110 9.58 -8.76 -28.94
N GLU A 111 10.10 -7.72 -29.59
CA GLU A 111 10.97 -6.74 -28.96
C GLU A 111 10.25 -5.90 -27.89
N MET A 112 9.00 -5.49 -28.14
CA MET A 112 8.16 -4.87 -27.11
C MET A 112 7.87 -5.81 -25.93
N LEU A 113 7.68 -7.11 -26.18
CA LEU A 113 7.48 -8.06 -25.09
C LEU A 113 8.75 -8.28 -24.27
N ARG A 114 9.93 -8.27 -24.91
CA ARG A 114 11.23 -8.37 -24.23
C ARG A 114 11.48 -7.17 -23.34
N THR A 115 11.28 -5.96 -23.86
CA THR A 115 11.42 -4.72 -23.07
C THR A 115 10.42 -4.66 -21.92
N ALA A 116 9.18 -5.10 -22.12
CA ALA A 116 8.18 -5.20 -21.04
C ALA A 116 8.59 -6.19 -19.94
N ARG A 117 9.14 -7.36 -20.30
CA ARG A 117 9.66 -8.34 -19.33
C ARG A 117 10.86 -7.82 -18.55
N GLU A 118 11.74 -7.08 -19.21
CA GLU A 118 12.89 -6.45 -18.56
C GLU A 118 12.46 -5.36 -17.58
N GLN A 119 11.48 -4.53 -17.96
CA GLN A 119 10.90 -3.54 -17.05
C GLN A 119 10.24 -4.19 -15.82
N ASP A 120 9.51 -5.28 -16.02
CA ASP A 120 8.87 -6.00 -14.91
C ASP A 120 9.92 -6.61 -13.98
N ARG A 121 11.02 -7.15 -14.52
CA ARG A 121 12.16 -7.63 -13.73
C ARG A 121 12.81 -6.50 -12.92
N LEU A 122 13.10 -5.36 -13.53
CA LEU A 122 13.66 -4.18 -12.85
C LEU A 122 12.73 -3.66 -11.75
N PHE A 123 11.42 -3.70 -12.00
CA PHE A 123 10.41 -3.30 -11.02
C PHE A 123 10.41 -4.23 -9.80
N LEU A 124 10.43 -5.55 -10.02
CA LEU A 124 10.48 -6.54 -8.94
C LEU A 124 11.75 -6.40 -8.11
N GLU A 125 12.91 -6.21 -8.75
CA GLU A 125 14.18 -5.97 -8.08
C GLU A 125 14.16 -4.68 -7.25
N THR A 126 13.59 -3.60 -7.82
CA THR A 126 13.44 -2.33 -7.11
C THR A 126 12.55 -2.47 -5.88
N ARG A 127 11.45 -3.23 -6.00
CA ARG A 127 10.51 -3.50 -4.91
C ARG A 127 11.15 -4.35 -3.81
N GLU A 128 11.89 -5.40 -4.17
CA GLU A 128 12.64 -6.22 -3.22
C GLU A 128 13.72 -5.40 -2.51
N ASN A 129 14.38 -4.50 -3.22
CA ASN A 129 15.33 -3.59 -2.60
C ASN A 129 14.63 -2.57 -1.69
N LEU A 130 13.44 -2.09 -2.04
CA LEU A 130 12.66 -1.17 -1.20
C LEU A 130 12.24 -1.75 0.15
N SER A 131 12.03 -3.07 0.24
CA SER A 131 11.70 -3.72 1.51
C SER A 131 12.92 -3.93 2.43
N LYS A 132 14.14 -3.92 1.88
CA LYS A 132 15.39 -4.04 2.66
C LYS A 132 15.65 -2.77 3.48
N LYS A 133 16.32 -2.93 4.62
CA LYS A 133 16.67 -1.79 5.47
C LYS A 133 17.69 -0.89 4.76
N PRO A 134 17.69 0.43 5.01
CA PRO A 134 18.66 1.34 4.39
C PRO A 134 20.13 0.91 4.55
N THR A 135 20.48 0.34 5.71
CA THR A 135 21.82 -0.17 6.03
C THR A 135 22.25 -1.39 5.22
N GLU A 136 21.29 -2.18 4.71
CA GLU A 136 21.56 -3.32 3.82
C GLU A 136 21.66 -2.88 2.35
N ARG A 137 20.97 -1.78 2.01
CA ARG A 137 20.92 -1.24 0.63
C ARG A 137 22.13 -0.37 0.29
N PHE A 138 22.61 0.42 1.24
CA PHE A 138 23.69 1.38 1.01
C PHE A 138 24.80 1.19 2.04
N SER A 139 26.03 1.42 1.63
CA SER A 139 27.20 1.35 2.51
C SER A 139 27.30 2.52 3.49
N LYS A 140 26.71 3.68 3.13
CA LYS A 140 26.75 4.93 3.91
C LYS A 140 25.38 5.64 3.81
N PRO A 141 24.99 6.43 4.83
CA PRO A 141 23.76 7.20 4.77
C PRO A 141 23.86 8.26 3.67
N GLN A 142 22.82 8.35 2.84
CA GLN A 142 22.74 9.35 1.76
C GLN A 142 22.06 10.65 2.23
N THR A 143 21.28 10.59 3.32
CA THR A 143 20.54 11.74 3.84
C THR A 143 20.78 11.96 5.33
N SER A 144 20.53 13.17 5.81
CA SER A 144 20.62 13.52 7.24
C SER A 144 19.64 12.68 8.09
N ALA A 145 18.42 12.45 7.59
CA ALA A 145 17.44 11.59 8.24
C ALA A 145 17.94 10.14 8.39
N GLN A 146 18.58 9.59 7.35
CA GLN A 146 19.20 8.27 7.42
C GLN A 146 20.35 8.25 8.44
N THR A 147 21.14 9.32 8.54
CA THR A 147 22.27 9.43 9.47
C THR A 147 21.83 9.23 10.94
N VAL A 148 20.68 9.81 11.33
CA VAL A 148 20.15 9.66 12.69
C VAL A 148 19.80 8.19 12.99
N GLY A 149 19.14 7.50 12.05
CA GLY A 149 18.73 6.10 12.22
C GLY A 149 19.81 5.06 11.87
N TRP A 150 20.94 5.48 11.29
CA TRP A 150 21.91 4.57 10.67
C TRP A 150 22.52 3.58 11.65
N PHE A 151 22.86 4.06 12.85
CA PHE A 151 23.48 3.29 13.91
C PHE A 151 22.48 2.76 14.95
N HIS A 152 21.17 2.97 14.73
CA HIS A 152 20.12 2.55 15.67
C HIS A 152 19.71 1.09 15.55
N GLN A 153 20.57 0.22 15.01
CA GLN A 153 20.45 -1.23 15.18
C GLN A 153 20.80 -1.56 16.64
N GLN A 154 19.95 -1.15 17.57
CA GLN A 154 20.08 -1.60 18.95
C GLN A 154 19.75 -3.09 18.93
N ASP A 155 20.77 -3.92 19.14
CA ASP A 155 20.59 -5.31 19.54
C ASP A 155 19.67 -5.31 20.75
N THR A 156 18.39 -5.58 20.51
CA THR A 156 17.36 -5.58 21.56
C THR A 156 17.66 -6.61 22.65
N SER A 157 18.53 -7.58 22.36
CA SER A 157 19.07 -8.57 23.28
C SER A 157 19.96 -7.99 24.38
N LEU A 158 20.64 -6.86 24.14
CA LEU A 158 21.52 -6.22 25.13
C LEU A 158 20.79 -5.23 26.04
N ARG A 159 19.48 -5.04 25.83
CA ARG A 159 18.69 -4.13 26.66
C ARG A 159 18.54 -4.73 28.05
N THR A 160 19.35 -4.26 28.99
CA THR A 160 19.34 -4.72 30.38
C THR A 160 17.92 -4.62 30.95
N THR A 161 17.29 -5.77 31.21
CA THR A 161 15.96 -5.85 31.84
C THR A 161 15.95 -5.24 33.25
N HIS A 162 17.14 -5.05 33.83
CA HIS A 162 17.34 -4.61 35.20
C HIS A 162 16.85 -3.17 35.50
N SER A 163 16.81 -2.30 34.49
CA SER A 163 16.39 -0.89 34.64
C SER A 163 15.08 -0.55 33.94
N HIS A 164 14.63 -1.40 33.00
CA HIS A 164 13.36 -1.17 32.32
C HIS A 164 12.18 -1.66 33.16
N LYS A 165 11.61 -0.74 33.94
CA LYS A 165 10.35 -0.96 34.66
C LYS A 165 9.22 -0.25 33.90
N PRO A 166 8.59 -0.90 32.90
CA PRO A 166 7.45 -0.28 32.23
C PRO A 166 6.39 0.02 33.28
N LYS A 167 5.88 1.25 33.27
CA LYS A 167 4.78 1.63 34.15
C LYS A 167 3.58 0.77 33.77
N LYS A 168 3.17 -0.14 34.66
CA LYS A 168 1.92 -0.87 34.49
C LYS A 168 0.79 0.14 34.70
N SER A 169 -0.12 0.23 33.76
CA SER A 169 -1.36 1.00 33.95
C SER A 169 -2.14 0.37 35.11
N CYS A 170 -2.49 1.16 36.12
CA CYS A 170 -3.42 0.75 37.17
C CYS A 170 -4.88 0.84 36.69
N GLU A 171 -5.80 0.23 37.43
CA GLU A 171 -7.23 0.19 37.08
C GLU A 171 -7.83 1.60 36.93
N GLU A 172 -7.41 2.55 37.76
CA GLU A 172 -7.86 3.94 37.70
C GLU A 172 -7.41 4.63 36.41
N THR A 173 -6.19 4.34 35.94
CA THR A 173 -5.69 4.90 34.68
C THR A 173 -6.42 4.29 33.49
N LEU A 174 -6.72 2.99 33.53
CA LEU A 174 -7.52 2.32 32.50
C LEU A 174 -8.94 2.87 32.45
N PHE A 175 -9.57 3.05 33.62
CA PHE A 175 -10.90 3.62 33.73
C PHE A 175 -10.95 5.06 33.20
N ALA A 176 -9.98 5.90 33.57
CA ALA A 176 -9.88 7.27 33.06
C ALA A 176 -9.75 7.30 31.53
N ASN A 177 -8.91 6.44 30.95
CA ASN A 177 -8.77 6.31 29.50
C ASN A 177 -10.07 5.87 28.82
N HIS A 178 -10.75 4.87 29.38
CA HIS A 178 -12.05 4.40 28.89
C HIS A 178 -13.11 5.52 28.94
N LEU A 179 -13.12 6.32 30.01
CA LEU A 179 -14.08 7.40 30.18
C LEU A 179 -13.85 8.53 29.17
N VAL A 180 -12.59 8.83 28.84
CA VAL A 180 -12.24 9.79 27.78
C VAL A 180 -12.71 9.27 26.41
N GLN A 181 -12.46 8.00 26.09
CA GLN A 181 -12.93 7.39 24.85
C GLN A 181 -14.46 7.36 24.76
N PHE A 182 -15.13 7.02 25.86
CA PHE A 182 -16.60 7.01 25.92
C PHE A 182 -17.19 8.41 25.67
N LYS A 183 -16.61 9.45 26.28
CA LYS A 183 -17.03 10.84 26.04
C LYS A 183 -16.79 11.29 24.59
N ALA A 184 -15.68 10.88 23.98
CA ALA A 184 -15.42 11.15 22.57
C ALA A 184 -16.49 10.50 21.68
N ASN A 185 -16.82 9.23 21.92
CA ASN A 185 -17.84 8.51 21.15
C ASN A 185 -19.24 9.15 21.26
N ILE A 186 -19.65 9.60 22.45
CA ILE A 186 -20.94 10.32 22.62
C ILE A 186 -20.95 11.64 21.83
N ARG A 187 -19.83 12.36 21.82
CA ARG A 187 -19.72 13.62 21.08
C ARG A 187 -19.81 13.41 19.58
N GLU A 188 -19.33 12.28 19.08
CA GLU A 188 -19.42 11.92 17.66
C GLU A 188 -20.83 11.50 17.28
N THR A 189 -21.51 10.68 18.09
CA THR A 189 -22.89 10.23 17.81
C THR A 189 -23.91 11.37 17.94
N SER A 190 -23.71 12.31 18.86
CA SER A 190 -24.60 13.48 19.02
C SER A 190 -24.49 14.50 17.89
N LYS A 191 -23.37 14.56 17.16
CA LYS A 191 -23.20 15.44 15.99
C LYS A 191 -23.83 14.90 14.70
N GLY A 192 -24.22 13.61 14.66
CA GLY A 192 -24.80 12.96 13.48
C GLY A 192 -26.33 12.93 13.43
N SER A 193 -27.03 13.37 14.48
CA SER A 193 -28.50 13.32 14.57
C SER A 193 -29.12 14.73 14.46
N ALA A 194 -28.86 15.43 13.35
CA ALA A 194 -29.69 16.55 12.95
C ALA A 194 -30.79 15.98 12.02
N PRO A 195 -32.09 16.05 12.38
CA PRO A 195 -33.14 15.60 11.50
C PRO A 195 -33.12 16.45 10.22
N GLN A 196 -33.04 15.80 9.06
CA GLN A 196 -33.18 16.49 7.78
C GLN A 196 -34.55 17.16 7.76
N LYS A 197 -34.56 18.50 7.73
CA LYS A 197 -35.77 19.29 7.56
C LYS A 197 -36.37 18.92 6.21
N LYS A 198 -37.56 18.32 6.24
CA LYS A 198 -38.42 18.12 5.06
C LYS A 198 -39.09 19.43 4.68
#